data_AF-A0A2T2TQ43-F1
#
_entry.id   AF-A0A2T2TQ43-F1
#
_cell.length_a   1.000
_cell.length_b   1.000
_cell.length_c   1.000
_cell.angle_alpha   90.00
_cell.angle_beta   90.00
_cell.angle_gamma   90.00
#
_symmetry.space_group_name_H-M   'P 1'
#
loop_
_entity.id
_entity.type
_entity.pdbx_description
1 polymer ?
#
loop_
_entity_poly.entity_id
_entity_poly.type
_entity_poly.pdbx_seq_one_letter_code
_entity_poly.pdbx_strand_id
1 'polypeptide(L)' 'MSHSSASPLITITTDFGTEDAYVPSMKGTMLSICPEARLVDVTHEISPQDVMEAAFVLRS' A
#
# COMPACT_ATOMS: atom_id res chain seq x y z
N MET A 1 19.64 -21.60 13.74
CA MET A 1 18.89 -20.47 14.31
C MET A 1 17.91 -19.98 13.26
N SER A 2 16.62 -20.26 13.43
CA SER A 2 15.60 -19.72 12.53
C SER A 2 15.53 -18.21 12.75
N HIS A 3 15.95 -17.43 11.77
CA HIS A 3 15.55 -16.03 11.74
C HIS A 3 14.03 -16.07 11.53
N SER A 4 13.26 -15.72 12.56
CA SER A 4 11.88 -15.30 12.32
C SER A 4 12.03 -14.01 11.52
N SER A 5 11.94 -14.10 10.19
CA SER A 5 11.82 -12.91 9.35
C SER A 5 10.49 -12.30 9.74
N ALA A 6 10.54 -11.21 10.51
CA ALA A 6 9.33 -10.46 10.82
C ALA A 6 8.62 -10.14 9.49
N SER A 7 7.36 -10.55 9.36
CA SER A 7 6.51 -10.23 8.23
C SER A 7 6.62 -8.73 7.89
N PRO A 8 7.20 -8.35 6.75
CA PRO A 8 7.43 -6.95 6.41
C PRO A 8 6.10 -6.19 6.41
N LEU A 9 6.04 -5.05 7.12
CA LEU A 9 4.89 -4.16 7.07
C LEU A 9 5.05 -3.20 5.90
N ILE A 10 4.08 -3.17 4.99
CA ILE A 10 4.05 -2.24 3.86
C ILE A 10 2.75 -1.45 3.93
N THR A 11 2.88 -0.14 4.14
CA THR A 11 1.76 0.79 4.07
C THR A 11 1.56 1.28 2.64
N ILE A 12 0.32 1.44 2.20
CA ILE A 12 -0.01 1.82 0.82
C ILE A 12 -0.81 3.11 0.80
N THR A 13 -0.40 4.06 -0.03
CA THR A 13 -1.09 5.33 -0.29
C THR A 13 -1.12 5.56 -1.79
N THR A 14 -2.31 5.73 -2.38
CA THR A 14 -2.48 6.00 -3.83
C THR A 14 -3.62 6.99 -4.09
N ASP A 15 -3.70 7.49 -5.31
CA ASP A 15 -4.78 8.32 -5.88
C ASP A 15 -5.66 7.52 -6.86
N PHE A 16 -5.74 6.19 -6.66
CA PHE A 16 -6.39 5.27 -7.60
C PHE A 16 -7.90 5.15 -7.39
N GLY A 17 -8.39 5.60 -6.24
CA GLY A 17 -9.71 5.23 -5.75
C GLY A 17 -9.83 3.72 -5.48
N THR A 18 -11.06 3.31 -5.21
CA THR A 18 -11.42 1.91 -4.88
C THR A 18 -12.42 1.29 -5.85
N GLU A 19 -12.84 2.02 -6.89
CA GLU A 19 -13.83 1.57 -7.87
C GLU A 19 -13.24 0.54 -8.86
N ASP A 20 -11.96 0.71 -9.22
CA ASP A 20 -11.27 -0.09 -10.22
C ASP A 20 -10.32 -1.15 -9.64
N ALA A 21 -9.83 -2.04 -10.49
CA ALA A 21 -9.00 -3.17 -10.11
C ALA A 21 -7.52 -2.83 -9.80
N TYR A 22 -7.12 -1.55 -9.78
CA TYR A 22 -5.71 -1.18 -9.59
C TYR A 22 -5.15 -1.59 -8.23
N VAL A 23 -5.85 -1.23 -7.15
CA VAL A 23 -5.48 -1.60 -5.77
C VAL A 23 -5.36 -3.12 -5.59
N PRO A 24 -6.37 -3.95 -5.94
CA PRO A 24 -6.26 -5.40 -5.76
C PRO A 24 -5.18 -6.01 -6.68
N SER A 25 -4.99 -5.51 -7.90
CA SER A 25 -3.93 -6.00 -8.80
C SER A 25 -2.55 -5.74 -8.22
N MET A 26 -2.30 -4.51 -7.75
CA MET A 26 -1.04 -4.14 -7.10
C MET A 26 -0.76 -5.01 -5.87
N LYS A 27 -1.74 -5.18 -4.98
CA LYS A 27 -1.61 -6.02 -3.77
C LYS A 27 -1.36 -7.49 -4.12
N GLY A 28 -2.04 -8.01 -5.14
CA GLY A 28 -1.83 -9.36 -5.64
C GLY A 28 -0.38 -9.58 -6.12
N THR A 29 0.16 -8.63 -6.88
CA THR A 29 1.58 -8.66 -7.29
C THR A 29 2.52 -8.61 -6.09
N MET A 30 2.29 -7.72 -5.12
CA MET A 30 3.12 -7.61 -3.91
C MET A 30 3.14 -8.93 -3.12
N LEU A 31 1.97 -9.54 -2.89
CA LEU A 31 1.85 -10.81 -2.17
C LEU A 31 2.40 -12.02 -2.96
N SER A 32 2.44 -11.94 -4.30
CA SER A 32 3.10 -12.96 -5.12
C SER A 32 4.63 -12.94 -4.97
N ILE A 33 5.21 -11.77 -4.62
CA ILE A 33 6.65 -11.57 -4.42
C ILE A 33 7.05 -11.85 -2.97
N CYS A 34 6.27 -11.34 -2.00
CA CYS A 34 6.50 -11.50 -0.57
C CYS A 34 5.18 -11.94 0.11
N PRO A 35 4.88 -13.26 0.12
CA PRO A 35 3.63 -13.79 0.66
C PRO A 35 3.43 -13.49 2.16
N GLU A 36 4.51 -13.31 2.90
CA GLU A 36 4.50 -12.97 4.32
C GLU A 36 4.33 -11.46 4.61
N ALA A 37 4.25 -10.61 3.58
CA ALA A 37 4.06 -9.18 3.77
C ALA A 37 2.70 -8.87 4.42
N ARG A 38 2.71 -7.93 5.37
CA ARG A 38 1.51 -7.33 5.93
C ARG A 38 1.23 -6.02 5.20
N LEU A 39 0.21 -6.03 4.35
CA LEU A 39 -0.22 -4.84 3.63
C LEU A 39 -1.26 -4.07 4.45
N VAL A 40 -1.04 -2.77 4.63
CA VAL A 40 -1.96 -1.87 5.34
C VAL A 40 -2.25 -0.67 4.46
N ASP A 41 -3.52 -0.41 4.17
CA ASP A 41 -3.88 0.80 3.43
C ASP A 41 -3.91 1.99 4.38
N VAL A 42 -3.25 3.07 3.99
CA VAL A 42 -3.44 4.37 4.60
C VAL A 42 -4.67 5.02 3.97
N THR A 43 -4.67 5.13 2.64
CA THR A 43 -5.82 5.55 1.82
C THR A 43 -5.53 5.30 0.34
N HIS A 44 -6.58 5.14 -0.46
CA HIS A 44 -6.50 5.14 -1.92
C HIS A 44 -7.24 6.34 -2.54
N GLU A 45 -7.70 7.25 -1.69
CA GLU A 45 -8.61 8.35 -2.03
C GLU A 45 -7.89 9.70 -2.07
N ILE A 46 -6.57 9.71 -2.32
CA ILE A 46 -5.87 10.96 -2.62
C ILE A 46 -6.47 11.53 -3.91
N SER A 47 -6.72 12.84 -3.95
CA SER A 47 -7.18 13.50 -5.17
C SER A 47 -6.20 13.22 -6.31
N PRO A 48 -6.67 12.88 -7.53
CA PRO A 48 -5.79 12.52 -8.63
C PRO A 48 -4.66 13.54 -8.83
N GLN A 49 -3.41 13.07 -8.74
CA GLN A 49 -2.19 13.86 -8.90
C GLN A 49 -1.91 14.93 -7.82
N ASP A 50 -2.67 15.00 -6.72
CA ASP A 50 -2.42 15.94 -5.64
C ASP A 50 -1.30 15.48 -4.70
N VAL A 51 -0.08 15.87 -5.04
CA VAL A 51 1.12 15.55 -4.25
C VAL A 51 1.15 16.25 -2.89
N MET A 52 0.41 17.35 -2.71
CA MET A 52 0.38 18.09 -1.45
C MET A 52 -0.56 17.41 -0.45
N GLU A 53 -1.71 16.93 -0.92
CA GLU A 53 -2.61 16.07 -0.14
C GLU A 53 -1.88 14.78 0.27
N ALA A 54 -1.21 14.11 -0.67
CA ALA A 54 -0.41 12.92 -0.38
C ALA A 54 0.67 13.19 0.67
N ALA A 55 1.40 14.30 0.55
CA ALA A 55 2.42 14.69 1.52
C ALA A 55 1.84 14.96 2.91
N PHE A 56 0.65 15.56 3.00
CA PHE A 56 -0.04 15.78 4.26
C PHE A 56 -0.43 14.44 4.92
N VAL A 57 -1.00 13.52 4.14
CA VAL A 57 -1.39 12.17 4.60
C VAL A 57 -0.17 11.35 5.03
N LEU A 58 0.95 11.44 4.33
CA LEU A 58 2.17 10.68 4.68
C LEU A 58 2.90 11.23 5.91
N ARG A 59 2.66 12.48 6.30
CA ARG A 59 3.33 13.12 7.43
C ARG A 59 2.66 12.80 8.78
N SER A 60 1.38 12.38 8.78
CA SER A 60 0.55 12.24 9.98
C SER A 60 0.95 11.08 10.90
#